data_AF-A0A562QV20-F1
#
_entry.id   AF-A0A562QV20-F1
#
_cell.length_a   1.000
_cell.length_b   1.000
_cell.length_c   1.000
_cell.angle_alpha   90.00
_cell.angle_beta   90.00
_cell.angle_gamma   90.00
#
_symmetry.space_group_name_H-M   'P 1'
#
loop_
_entity.id
_entity.type
_entity.pdbx_description
1 polymer ?
#
loop_
_entity_poly.entity_id
_entity_poly.type
_entity_poly.pdbx_seq_one_letter_code
_entity_poly.pdbx_strand_id
1 'polypeptide(L)'
;MVYTGTMRRLVIRQTNRATLTAEQAERVVQGYAEAKVLNRDGRTMLVDFDPCAIDALRESLPGWLVVEEGPPLAVPDHCVHVKGRS
;
A
#
# COMPACT_ATOMS: atom_id res chain seq x y z
N MET A 1 0.80 18.86 19.98
CA MET A 1 1.85 17.94 19.48
C MET A 1 1.99 18.21 17.99
N VAL A 2 3.06 18.87 17.56
CA VAL A 2 3.31 19.13 16.14
C VAL A 2 4.26 18.05 15.68
N TYR A 3 3.73 16.94 15.18
CA TYR A 3 4.53 15.93 14.50
C TYR A 3 4.78 16.43 13.08
N THR A 4 6.02 16.76 12.75
CA THR A 4 6.50 16.94 11.37
C THR A 4 6.74 15.55 10.75
N GLY A 5 5.71 14.69 10.81
CA GLY A 5 5.77 13.31 10.34
C GLY A 5 5.77 13.29 8.82
N THR A 6 6.86 12.83 8.21
CA THR A 6 6.89 12.55 6.78
C THR A 6 5.87 11.45 6.50
N MET A 7 4.83 11.74 5.72
CA MET A 7 3.85 10.75 5.30
C MET A 7 4.56 9.52 4.71
N ARG A 8 4.05 8.33 5.04
CA ARG A 8 4.57 7.06 4.52
C ARG A 8 3.77 6.64 3.31
N ARG A 9 4.46 6.22 2.26
CA ARG A 9 3.82 5.61 1.11
C ARG A 9 3.53 4.15 1.39
N LEU A 10 2.27 3.78 1.24
CA LEU A 10 1.76 2.43 1.44
C LEU A 10 1.24 1.86 0.13
N VAL A 11 1.56 0.59 -0.10
CA VAL A 11 0.89 -0.26 -1.06
C VAL A 11 -0.11 -1.13 -0.29
N ILE A 12 -1.39 -0.93 -0.59
CA ILE A 12 -2.50 -1.66 0.00
C ILE A 12 -3.09 -2.58 -1.05
N ARG A 13 -3.05 -3.89 -0.83
CA ARG A 13 -3.45 -4.90 -1.82
C ARG A 13 -4.50 -5.85 -1.29
N GLN A 14 -5.56 -6.05 -2.06
CA GLN A 14 -6.62 -7.01 -1.76
C GLN A 14 -6.09 -8.44 -1.91
N THR A 15 -6.32 -9.27 -0.89
CA THR A 15 -6.05 -10.71 -0.97
C THR A 15 -7.35 -11.48 -1.15
N ASN A 16 -7.25 -12.79 -1.39
CA ASN A 16 -8.42 -13.68 -1.45
C ASN A 16 -9.14 -13.84 -0.10
N ARG A 17 -8.57 -13.33 1.00
CA ARG A 17 -9.17 -13.32 2.34
C ARG A 17 -9.78 -11.97 2.71
N ALA A 18 -9.71 -10.98 1.82
CA ALA A 18 -10.25 -9.66 2.07
C ALA A 18 -11.78 -9.74 2.27
N THR A 19 -12.26 -9.14 3.36
CA THR A 19 -13.69 -9.09 3.68
C THR A 19 -14.39 -7.91 3.00
N LEU A 20 -13.62 -6.87 2.64
CA LEU A 20 -14.10 -5.66 1.99
C LEU A 20 -13.79 -5.66 0.49
N THR A 21 -14.69 -5.09 -0.31
CA THR A 21 -14.41 -4.74 -1.71
C THR A 21 -13.38 -3.62 -1.78
N ALA A 22 -12.79 -3.42 -2.95
CA ALA A 22 -11.80 -2.35 -3.13
C ALA A 22 -12.39 -0.95 -2.92
N GLU A 23 -13.65 -0.72 -3.31
CA GLU A 23 -14.35 0.54 -3.05
C GLU A 23 -14.60 0.75 -1.55
N GLN A 24 -14.94 -0.31 -0.82
CA GLN A 24 -15.15 -0.23 0.62
C GLN A 24 -13.85 0.04 1.36
N ALA A 25 -12.76 -0.64 0.99
CA ALA A 25 -11.45 -0.41 1.57
C ALA A 25 -10.94 1.02 1.29
N GLU A 26 -11.17 1.54 0.08
CA GLU A 26 -10.83 2.92 -0.26
C GLU A 26 -11.57 3.93 0.63
N ARG A 27 -12.86 3.71 0.89
CA ARG A 27 -13.64 4.55 1.82
C ARG A 27 -13.12 4.49 3.25
N VAL A 28 -12.66 3.31 3.70
CA VAL A 28 -12.01 3.17 5.01
C VAL A 28 -10.74 4.03 5.06
N VAL A 29 -9.89 3.96 4.03
CA VAL A 29 -8.67 4.79 3.93
C VAL A 29 -9.01 6.29 3.93
N GLN A 30 -10.01 6.71 3.14
CA GLN A 30 -10.46 8.10 3.05
C GLN A 30 -11.08 8.64 4.36
N GLY A 31 -11.45 7.75 5.30
CA GLY A 31 -11.91 8.13 6.64
C GLY A 31 -10.82 8.69 7.55
N TYR A 32 -9.54 8.52 7.20
CA TYR A 32 -8.41 9.05 7.95
C TYR A 32 -8.05 10.46 7.44
N ALA A 33 -7.96 11.43 8.37
CA ALA A 33 -7.81 12.84 8.03
C ALA A 33 -6.57 13.18 7.17
N GLU A 34 -5.48 12.45 7.36
CA GLU A 34 -4.20 12.67 6.66
C GLU A 34 -3.94 11.67 5.52
N ALA A 35 -4.90 10.79 5.22
CA ALA A 35 -4.73 9.81 4.17
C ALA A 35 -4.96 10.40 2.79
N LYS A 36 -4.08 10.08 1.85
CA LYS A 36 -4.19 10.50 0.46
C LYS A 36 -4.01 9.32 -0.48
N VAL A 37 -5.09 8.91 -1.14
CA VAL A 37 -5.05 7.91 -2.20
C VAL A 37 -4.43 8.55 -3.44
N LEU A 38 -3.28 8.03 -3.86
CA LEU A 38 -2.52 8.53 -5.02
C LEU A 38 -2.93 7.82 -6.31
N ASN A 39 -3.13 6.50 -6.23
CA ASN A 39 -3.52 5.69 -7.36
C ASN A 39 -4.32 4.46 -6.89
N ARG A 40 -5.17 3.96 -7.76
CA ARG A 40 -5.88 2.70 -7.59
C ARG A 40 -5.88 1.93 -8.90
N ASP A 41 -5.40 0.70 -8.83
CA ASP A 41 -5.41 -0.25 -9.94
C ASP A 41 -6.11 -1.54 -9.49
N GLY A 42 -7.41 -1.63 -9.81
CA GLY A 42 -8.26 -2.78 -9.49
C GLY A 42 -8.26 -3.16 -8.00
N ARG A 43 -7.34 -4.07 -7.64
CA ARG A 43 -7.16 -4.66 -6.31
C ARG A 43 -6.03 -4.03 -5.48
N THR A 44 -5.30 -3.06 -6.04
CA THR A 44 -4.15 -2.43 -5.38
C THR A 44 -4.38 -0.92 -5.28
N MET A 45 -4.02 -0.33 -4.15
CA MET A 45 -4.05 1.10 -3.91
C MET A 45 -2.68 1.58 -3.46
N LEU A 46 -2.29 2.75 -3.94
CA LEU A 46 -1.11 3.48 -3.49
C LEU A 46 -1.59 4.67 -2.66
N VAL A 47 -1.12 4.78 -1.43
CA VAL A 47 -1.65 5.73 -0.43
C VAL A 47 -0.50 6.39 0.31
N ASP A 48 -0.52 7.71 0.44
CA ASP A 48 0.28 8.40 1.46
C ASP A 48 -0.51 8.44 2.76
N PHE A 49 0.11 7.99 3.86
CA PHE A 49 -0.58 7.73 5.11
C PHE A 49 0.26 8.13 6.32
N ASP A 50 -0.39 8.52 7.41
CA ASP A 50 0.27 8.81 8.68
C ASP A 50 0.84 7.53 9.30
N PRO A 51 2.16 7.43 9.56
CA PRO A 51 2.76 6.26 10.20
C PRO A 51 2.13 5.89 11.54
N CYS A 52 1.60 6.86 12.30
CA CYS A 52 1.02 6.60 13.62
C CYS A 52 -0.31 5.81 13.54
N ALA A 53 -0.98 5.84 12.39
CA ALA A 53 -2.27 5.22 12.18
C ALA A 53 -2.21 3.90 11.39
N ILE A 54 -1.01 3.44 10.98
CA ILE A 54 -0.85 2.24 10.13
C ILE A 54 -1.41 0.98 10.80
N ASP A 55 -1.19 0.82 12.11
CA ASP A 55 -1.67 -0.38 12.81
C ASP A 55 -3.20 -0.38 12.92
N ALA A 56 -3.82 0.77 13.19
CA ALA A 56 -5.28 0.91 13.14
C ALA A 56 -5.85 0.66 11.73
N LEU A 57 -5.13 1.09 10.68
CA LEU A 57 -5.50 0.80 9.30
C LEU A 57 -5.47 -0.70 9.00
N ARG A 58 -4.44 -1.42 9.48
CA ARG A 58 -4.32 -2.88 9.33
C ARG A 58 -5.48 -3.62 9.99
N GLU A 59 -5.87 -3.19 11.19
CA GLU A 59 -7.03 -3.74 11.90
C GLU A 59 -8.35 -3.47 11.15
N SER A 60 -8.47 -2.29 10.54
CA SER A 60 -9.66 -1.88 9.79
C SER A 60 -9.81 -2.58 8.43
N LEU A 61 -8.74 -3.17 7.91
CA LEU A 61 -8.71 -3.84 6.60
C LEU A 61 -8.33 -5.33 6.74
N PRO A 62 -9.14 -6.16 7.41
CA PRO A 62 -8.82 -7.55 7.61
C PRO A 62 -8.74 -8.30 6.27
N GLY A 63 -7.65 -9.07 6.10
CA GLY A 63 -7.37 -9.79 4.86
C GLY A 63 -6.84 -8.91 3.73
N TRP A 64 -6.55 -7.63 3.96
CA TRP A 64 -5.75 -6.81 3.06
C TRP A 64 -4.28 -6.83 3.46
N LEU A 65 -3.40 -6.72 2.47
CA LEU A 65 -1.97 -6.56 2.67
C LEU A 65 -1.65 -5.06 2.69
N VAL A 66 -1.09 -4.57 3.80
CA VAL A 66 -0.70 -3.17 3.99
C VAL A 66 0.81 -3.12 4.21
N VAL A 67 1.54 -2.68 3.18
CA VAL A 67 3.01 -2.70 3.17
C VAL A 67 3.53 -1.31 2.82
N GLU A 68 4.56 -0.87 3.53
CA GLU A 68 5.27 0.36 3.17
C GLU A 68 6.03 0.17 1.85
N GLU A 69 5.94 1.14 0.96
CA GLU A 69 6.75 1.16 -0.25
C GLU A 69 8.22 1.27 0.15
N GLY A 70 8.99 0.23 -0.16
CA GLY A 70 10.42 0.19 0.10
C GLY A 70 11.18 1.20 -0.77
N PRO A 71 12.49 1.41 -0.49
CA PRO A 71 13.32 2.25 -1.34
C PRO A 71 13.29 1.73 -2.79
N PRO A 72 13.35 2.62 -3.80
CA PRO A 72 13.42 2.21 -5.19
C PRO A 72 14.58 1.21 -5.39
N LEU A 73 14.25 0.02 -5.87
CA LEU A 73 15.27 -0.94 -6.29
C LEU A 73 15.80 -0.49 -7.64
N ALA A 74 17.09 -0.13 -7.71
CA ALA A 74 17.76 0.12 -8.97
C ALA A 74 17.77 -1.18 -9.78
N VAL A 75 16.96 -1.24 -10.83
CA VAL A 75 17.00 -2.34 -11.80
C VAL A 75 18.24 -2.10 -12.66
N PRO A 76 19.21 -3.04 -12.71
CA PRO A 76 20.35 -2.91 -13.60
C PRO A 76 19.88 -2.86 -15.05
N ASP A 77 20.34 -1.89 -15.84
CA ASP A 77 20.04 -1.72 -17.28
C ASP A 77 20.61 -2.83 -18.18
N HIS A 78 21.06 -3.95 -17.60
CA HIS A 78 21.68 -5.04 -18.32
C HIS A 78 20.64 -6.14 -18.52
N CYS A 79 20.39 -6.51 -19.78
CA CYS A 79 19.56 -7.68 -20.10
C CYS A 79 20.13 -8.93 -19.41
N VAL A 80 19.42 -9.42 -18.39
CA VAL A 80 19.72 -10.73 -17.81
C VAL A 80 19.31 -11.80 -18.81
N HIS A 81 20.29 -12.46 -19.42
CA HIS A 81 20.05 -13.62 -20.27
C HIS A 81 19.63 -14.78 -19.36
N VAL A 82 18.31 -14.94 -19.15
CA VAL A 82 17.78 -16.05 -18.36
C VAL A 82 17.97 -17.32 -19.20
N LYS A 83 19.04 -18.06 -18.93
CA LYS A 83 19.29 -19.35 -19.57
C LYS A 83 18.21 -20.32 -19.07
N GLY A 84 17.15 -20.50 -19.84
CA GLY A 84 16.12 -21.49 -19.56
C GLY A 84 16.80 -22.85 -19.34
N ARG A 85 16.58 -23.48 -18.19
CA ARG A 85 16.86 -24.91 -18.04
C ARG A 85 15.84 -25.64 -18.90
N SER A 86 16.33 -26.16 -20.02
CA SER A 86 15.77 -27.29 -20.75
C SER A 86 15.67 -28.52 -19.86
#